data_AF-A0A529XHK1-F1
#
_entry.id   AF-A0A529XHK1-F1
#
_cell.length_a   1.000
_cell.length_b   1.000
_cell.length_c   1.000
_cell.angle_alpha   90.00
_cell.angle_beta   90.00
_cell.angle_gamma   90.00
#
_symmetry.space_group_name_H-M   'P 1'
#
loop_
_entity.id
_entity.type
_entity.pdbx_description
1 polymer ?
#
loop_
_entity_poly.entity_id
_entity_poly.type
_entity_poly.pdbx_seq_one_letter_code
_entity_poly.pdbx_strand_id
1 'polypeptide(L)'
;DLISRMIYGARITMEIAVAATALSFSLGSILGFTAAVFGGWFDTLLSRFVDLLMSIPTLIFGLVVLSVLPTNTLTLILVMGILDSTRVYRLSRAVAVDINVMDYVEAAKLRGEGKAWIIFREILPNALSPLVAELGVRFIFAVLFLSALSFLGLGVQPPDSDWGGMVKE
;
A
#
# COMPACT_ATOMS: atom_id res chain seq x y z
N ASP A 1 21.55 -12.19 -24.78
CA ASP A 1 20.07 -12.05 -24.90
C ASP A 1 19.38 -12.15 -23.54
N LEU A 2 19.56 -13.22 -22.76
CA LEU A 2 18.86 -13.47 -21.50
C LEU A 2 19.31 -12.56 -20.36
N ILE A 3 20.62 -12.34 -20.17
CA ILE A 3 21.16 -11.42 -19.14
C ILE A 3 20.66 -9.98 -19.37
N SER A 4 20.64 -9.51 -20.61
CA SER A 4 20.13 -8.17 -20.96
C SER A 4 18.65 -8.03 -20.64
N ARG A 5 17.82 -9.05 -20.95
CA ARG A 5 16.40 -9.10 -20.58
C ARG A 5 16.22 -9.14 -19.06
N MET A 6 17.05 -9.87 -18.32
CA MET A 6 16.98 -9.91 -16.85
C MET A 6 17.24 -8.53 -16.22
N ILE A 7 18.24 -7.80 -16.72
CA ILE A 7 18.59 -6.46 -16.22
C ILE A 7 17.49 -5.45 -16.59
N TYR A 8 17.00 -5.49 -17.84
CA TYR A 8 15.93 -4.59 -18.27
C TYR A 8 14.61 -4.88 -17.56
N GLY A 9 14.26 -6.15 -17.40
CA GLY A 9 13.06 -6.56 -16.67
C GLY A 9 13.13 -6.26 -15.17
N ALA A 10 14.33 -6.24 -14.59
CA ALA A 10 14.52 -5.74 -13.23
C ALA A 10 14.05 -4.30 -13.11
N ARG A 11 14.44 -3.42 -14.05
CA ARG A 11 14.08 -2.00 -14.03
C ARG A 11 12.56 -1.81 -13.98
N ILE A 12 11.82 -2.42 -14.89
CA ILE A 12 10.35 -2.29 -14.95
C ILE A 12 9.69 -2.86 -13.67
N THR A 13 10.17 -4.02 -13.21
CA THR A 13 9.68 -4.66 -11.97
C THR A 13 9.89 -3.73 -10.77
N MET A 14 11.07 -3.12 -10.65
CA MET A 14 11.38 -2.19 -9.57
C MET A 14 10.57 -0.91 -9.67
N GLU A 15 10.44 -0.31 -10.85
CA GLU A 15 9.67 0.92 -11.07
C GLU A 15 8.20 0.73 -10.63
N ILE A 16 7.55 -0.37 -11.06
CA ILE A 16 6.17 -0.68 -10.68
C ILE A 16 6.07 -0.97 -9.18
N ALA A 17 6.95 -1.80 -8.63
CA ALA A 17 6.89 -2.19 -7.22
C ALA A 17 7.13 -0.99 -6.28
N VAL A 18 8.11 -0.13 -6.57
CA VAL A 18 8.37 1.08 -5.79
C VAL A 18 7.17 2.03 -5.87
N ALA A 19 6.64 2.30 -7.07
CA ALA A 19 5.53 3.22 -7.24
C ALA A 19 4.25 2.71 -6.55
N ALA A 20 3.93 1.41 -6.70
CA ALA A 20 2.79 0.79 -6.02
C ALA A 20 2.95 0.83 -4.50
N THR A 21 4.15 0.55 -3.98
CA THR A 21 4.43 0.61 -2.54
C THR A 21 4.32 2.03 -2.00
N ALA A 22 4.87 3.03 -2.71
CA ALA A 22 4.76 4.42 -2.33
C ALA A 22 3.31 4.91 -2.30
N LEU A 23 2.50 4.50 -3.29
CA LEU A 23 1.07 4.78 -3.34
C LEU A 23 0.32 4.10 -2.16
N SER A 24 0.61 2.82 -1.92
CA SER A 24 0.05 2.04 -0.81
C SER A 24 0.33 2.68 0.54
N PHE A 25 1.59 3.08 0.79
CA PHE A 25 2.01 3.75 2.01
C PHE A 25 1.34 5.10 2.20
N SER A 26 1.28 5.89 1.13
CA SER A 26 0.68 7.22 1.17
C SER A 26 -0.81 7.13 1.48
N LEU A 27 -1.56 6.34 0.71
CA LEU A 27 -3.00 6.16 0.90
C LEU A 27 -3.33 5.51 2.25
N GLY A 28 -2.69 4.38 2.55
CA GLY A 28 -2.95 3.61 3.76
C GLY A 28 -2.63 4.41 5.03
N SER A 29 -1.50 5.13 5.07
CA SER A 29 -1.13 5.93 6.23
C SER A 29 -2.03 7.14 6.44
N ILE A 30 -2.35 7.89 5.36
CA ILE A 30 -3.27 9.03 5.45
C ILE A 30 -4.64 8.57 5.97
N LEU A 31 -5.19 7.50 5.39
CA LEU A 31 -6.49 6.97 5.80
C LEU A 31 -6.46 6.40 7.22
N GLY A 32 -5.41 5.65 7.58
CA GLY A 32 -5.27 5.00 8.89
C GLY A 32 -5.13 6.00 10.03
N PHE A 33 -4.29 7.02 9.84
CA PHE A 33 -4.11 8.10 10.83
C PHE A 33 -5.37 8.95 10.97
N THR A 34 -6.02 9.27 9.84
CA THR A 34 -7.28 10.02 9.86
C THR A 34 -8.36 9.23 10.60
N ALA A 35 -8.48 7.92 10.36
CA ALA A 35 -9.40 7.05 11.08
C ALA A 35 -9.15 7.09 12.60
N ALA A 36 -7.89 6.90 13.02
CA ALA A 36 -7.52 6.88 14.43
C ALA A 36 -7.78 8.21 15.16
N VAL A 37 -7.50 9.35 14.52
CA VAL A 37 -7.68 10.67 15.13
C VAL A 37 -9.13 11.13 15.15
N PHE A 38 -9.90 10.83 14.10
CA PHE A 38 -11.32 11.20 14.07
C PHE A 38 -12.18 10.31 14.95
N GLY A 39 -11.85 9.01 15.03
CA GLY A 39 -12.57 8.04 15.84
C GLY A 39 -14.05 7.85 15.45
N GLY A 40 -14.79 7.18 16.33
CA GLY A 40 -16.24 7.03 16.24
C GLY A 40 -16.73 6.36 14.96
N TRP A 41 -17.78 6.93 14.35
CA TRP A 41 -18.42 6.35 13.16
C TRP A 41 -17.52 6.37 11.93
N PHE A 42 -16.64 7.39 11.81
CA PHE A 42 -15.78 7.57 10.64
C PHE A 42 -14.74 6.46 10.59
N ASP A 43 -14.11 6.23 11.73
CA ASP A 43 -13.21 5.10 11.93
C ASP A 43 -13.91 3.76 11.65
N THR A 44 -15.10 3.58 12.20
CA THR A 44 -15.88 2.34 12.03
C THR A 44 -16.19 2.08 10.56
N LEU A 45 -16.74 3.06 9.83
CA LEU A 45 -17.09 2.89 8.42
C LEU A 45 -15.87 2.58 7.56
N LEU A 46 -14.78 3.32 7.74
CA LEU A 46 -13.56 3.14 6.96
C LEU A 46 -12.90 1.78 7.26
N SER A 47 -12.87 1.38 8.54
CA SER A 47 -12.38 0.06 8.95
C SER A 47 -13.20 -1.06 8.33
N ARG A 48 -14.54 -0.94 8.32
CA ARG A 48 -15.43 -1.95 7.72
C ARG A 48 -15.28 -2.06 6.21
N PHE A 49 -15.09 -0.92 5.53
CA PHE A 49 -14.81 -0.91 4.10
C PHE A 49 -13.48 -1.62 3.80
N VAL A 50 -12.42 -1.34 4.57
CA VAL A 50 -11.12 -2.00 4.43
C VAL A 50 -11.21 -3.50 4.73
N ASP A 51 -11.90 -3.89 5.80
CA ASP A 51 -12.12 -5.29 6.16
C ASP A 51 -12.86 -6.06 5.05
N LEU A 52 -13.84 -5.42 4.40
CA LEU A 52 -14.56 -5.99 3.26
C LEU A 52 -13.62 -6.23 2.08
N LEU A 53 -12.76 -5.27 1.73
CA LEU A 53 -11.78 -5.46 0.65
C LEU A 53 -10.79 -6.57 0.97
N MET A 54 -10.34 -6.66 2.23
CA MET A 54 -9.38 -7.67 2.69
C MET A 54 -10.00 -9.08 2.83
N SER A 55 -11.33 -9.19 2.87
CA SER A 55 -12.01 -10.49 2.88
C SER A 55 -11.84 -11.26 1.57
N ILE A 56 -11.57 -10.54 0.47
CA ILE A 56 -11.29 -11.13 -0.83
C ILE A 56 -9.78 -11.43 -0.92
N PRO A 57 -9.37 -12.65 -1.32
CA PRO A 57 -7.96 -12.96 -1.56
C PRO A 57 -7.35 -11.98 -2.56
N THR A 58 -6.29 -11.26 -2.14
CA THR A 58 -5.73 -10.12 -2.89
C THR A 58 -5.32 -10.47 -4.32
N LEU A 59 -4.76 -11.67 -4.53
CA LEU A 59 -4.38 -12.15 -5.86
C LEU A 59 -5.60 -12.35 -6.76
N ILE A 60 -6.64 -13.02 -6.27
CA ILE A 60 -7.88 -13.22 -7.02
C ILE A 60 -8.52 -11.88 -7.36
N PHE A 61 -8.55 -10.94 -6.40
CA PHE A 61 -9.08 -9.61 -6.65
C PHE A 61 -8.29 -8.88 -7.75
N GLY A 62 -6.96 -8.89 -7.67
CA GLY A 62 -6.09 -8.32 -8.70
C GLY A 62 -6.35 -8.91 -10.08
N LEU A 63 -6.46 -10.24 -10.20
CA LEU A 63 -6.74 -10.91 -11.48
C LEU A 63 -8.09 -10.47 -12.06
N VAL A 64 -9.16 -10.46 -11.24
CA VAL A 64 -10.50 -10.06 -11.69
C VAL A 64 -10.50 -8.62 -12.18
N VAL A 65 -9.91 -7.69 -11.42
CA VAL A 65 -9.84 -6.27 -11.79
C VAL A 65 -9.01 -6.07 -13.05
N LEU A 66 -7.85 -6.70 -13.16
CA LEU A 66 -6.95 -6.57 -14.31
C LEU A 66 -7.45 -7.32 -15.55
N SER A 67 -8.40 -8.24 -15.41
CA SER A 67 -9.05 -8.89 -16.56
C SER A 67 -9.98 -7.96 -17.34
N VAL A 68 -10.49 -6.91 -16.70
CA VAL A 68 -11.43 -5.94 -17.30
C VAL A 68 -10.79 -4.57 -17.57
N LEU A 69 -9.73 -4.23 -16.85
CA LEU A 69 -9.00 -2.98 -17.06
C LEU A 69 -7.89 -3.13 -18.11
N PRO A 70 -7.51 -2.04 -18.81
CA PRO A 70 -6.35 -2.05 -19.70
C PRO A 70 -5.07 -2.37 -18.93
N THR A 71 -4.34 -3.39 -19.37
CA THR A 71 -3.09 -3.83 -18.73
C THR A 71 -1.93 -2.94 -19.19
N ASN A 72 -1.71 -1.83 -18.49
CA ASN A 72 -0.57 -0.94 -18.66
C ASN A 72 0.09 -0.65 -17.30
N THR A 73 1.31 -0.10 -17.33
CA THR A 73 2.12 0.20 -16.14
C THR A 73 1.37 1.02 -15.10
N LEU A 74 0.61 2.04 -15.52
CA LEU A 74 -0.15 2.89 -14.61
C LEU A 74 -1.29 2.11 -13.94
N THR A 75 -2.05 1.33 -14.70
CA THR A 75 -3.11 0.46 -14.16
C THR A 75 -2.55 -0.51 -13.13
N LEU A 76 -1.41 -1.14 -13.42
CA LEU A 76 -0.74 -2.07 -12.49
C LEU A 76 -0.37 -1.35 -11.18
N ILE A 77 0.27 -0.18 -11.27
CA ILE A 77 0.64 0.63 -10.10
C ILE A 77 -0.59 1.00 -9.26
N LEU A 78 -1.66 1.47 -9.91
CA LEU A 78 -2.89 1.88 -9.23
C LEU A 78 -3.59 0.70 -8.55
N VAL A 79 -3.80 -0.40 -9.27
CA VAL A 79 -4.48 -1.58 -8.73
C VAL A 79 -3.69 -2.18 -7.58
N MET A 80 -2.38 -2.39 -7.77
CA MET A 80 -1.50 -2.94 -6.74
C MET A 80 -1.44 -2.03 -5.51
N GLY A 81 -1.21 -0.72 -5.72
CA GLY A 81 -1.09 0.24 -4.64
C GLY A 81 -2.38 0.42 -3.84
N ILE A 82 -3.54 0.46 -4.50
CA ILE A 82 -4.84 0.56 -3.83
C ILE A 82 -5.13 -0.72 -3.04
N LEU A 83 -4.93 -1.90 -3.62
CA LEU A 83 -5.18 -3.16 -2.93
C LEU A 83 -4.27 -3.32 -1.71
N ASP A 84 -2.97 -3.05 -1.85
CA ASP A 84 -2.02 -3.17 -0.75
C ASP A 84 -2.20 -2.06 0.32
N SER A 85 -2.76 -0.89 -0.04
CA SER A 85 -3.04 0.20 0.91
C SER A 85 -3.93 -0.22 2.06
N THR A 86 -4.76 -1.26 1.88
CA THR A 86 -5.60 -1.84 2.93
C THR A 86 -4.79 -2.40 4.10
N ARG A 87 -3.63 -3.01 3.81
CA ARG A 87 -2.73 -3.58 4.81
C ARG A 87 -1.96 -2.49 5.53
N VAL A 88 -1.46 -1.51 4.79
CA VAL A 88 -0.83 -0.31 5.36
C VAL A 88 -1.83 0.43 6.25
N TYR A 89 -3.08 0.62 5.80
CA TYR A 89 -4.15 1.24 6.60
C TYR A 89 -4.28 0.58 7.97
N ARG A 90 -4.35 -0.75 8.02
CA ARG A 90 -4.50 -1.47 9.28
C ARG A 90 -3.31 -1.26 10.21
N LEU A 91 -2.09 -1.29 9.68
CA LEU A 91 -0.88 -1.02 10.46
C LEU A 91 -0.87 0.42 10.98
N SER A 92 -1.01 1.40 10.08
CA SER A 92 -0.96 2.82 10.40
C SER A 92 -2.02 3.19 11.42
N ARG A 93 -3.24 2.64 11.27
CA ARG A 93 -4.32 2.84 12.22
C ARG A 93 -4.02 2.23 13.59
N ALA A 94 -3.53 0.98 13.65
CA ALA A 94 -3.21 0.33 14.91
C ALA A 94 -2.18 1.15 15.70
N VAL A 95 -1.07 1.51 15.05
CA VAL A 95 -0.01 2.34 15.64
C VAL A 95 -0.55 3.71 16.06
N ALA A 96 -1.37 4.36 15.23
CA ALA A 96 -1.91 5.67 15.55
C ALA A 96 -2.94 5.65 16.67
N VAL A 97 -3.74 4.60 16.82
CA VAL A 97 -4.67 4.46 17.95
C VAL A 97 -3.90 4.46 19.27
N ASP A 98 -2.80 3.72 19.34
CA ASP A 98 -1.94 3.65 20.53
C ASP A 98 -1.28 5.01 20.82
N ILE A 99 -0.73 5.68 19.81
CA ILE A 99 -0.12 7.01 19.99
C ILE A 99 -1.16 8.06 20.40
N ASN A 100 -2.36 8.00 19.84
CA ASN A 100 -3.39 9.03 20.00
C ASN A 100 -3.95 9.12 21.43
N VAL A 101 -3.70 8.12 22.28
CA VAL A 101 -4.09 8.09 23.70
C VAL A 101 -2.92 8.39 24.66
N MET A 102 -1.76 8.80 24.15
CA MET A 102 -0.61 9.16 24.97
C MET A 102 -0.75 10.57 25.58
N ASP A 103 -0.23 10.77 26.79
CA ASP A 103 -0.35 12.02 27.57
C ASP A 103 0.04 13.29 26.79
N TYR A 104 1.09 13.23 25.98
CA TYR A 104 1.55 14.39 25.19
C TYR A 104 0.56 14.76 24.06
N VAL A 105 -0.13 13.77 23.50
CA VAL A 105 -1.18 13.98 22.49
C VAL A 105 -2.45 14.50 23.15
N GLU A 106 -2.82 13.97 24.32
CA GLU A 106 -3.93 14.49 25.11
C GLU A 106 -3.69 15.95 25.53
N ALA A 107 -2.48 16.28 25.99
CA ALA A 107 -2.10 17.65 26.29
C ALA A 107 -2.23 18.57 25.05
N ALA A 108 -1.80 18.12 23.86
CA ALA A 108 -1.99 18.87 22.62
C ALA A 108 -3.47 19.09 22.29
N LYS A 109 -4.33 18.06 22.46
CA LYS A 109 -5.79 18.18 22.27
C LYS A 109 -6.40 19.19 23.25
N LEU A 110 -5.99 19.17 24.52
CA LEU A 110 -6.48 20.11 25.54
C LEU A 110 -6.06 21.55 25.26
N ARG A 111 -4.91 21.77 24.60
CA ARG A 111 -4.50 23.10 24.10
C ARG A 111 -5.34 23.59 22.91
N GLY A 112 -6.17 22.74 22.32
CA GLY A 112 -7.01 23.08 21.16
C GLY A 112 -6.31 22.88 19.81
N GLU A 113 -5.23 22.09 19.76
CA GLU A 113 -4.55 21.80 18.49
C GLU A 113 -5.47 21.05 17.51
N GLY A 114 -5.41 21.44 16.24
CA GLY A 114 -6.24 20.83 15.19
C GLY A 114 -5.87 19.37 14.92
N LYS A 115 -6.83 18.58 14.41
CA LYS A 115 -6.61 17.15 14.07
C LYS A 115 -5.46 16.94 13.09
N ALA A 116 -5.35 17.77 12.06
CA ALA A 116 -4.24 17.70 11.12
C ALA A 116 -2.89 17.97 11.80
N TRP A 117 -2.84 18.93 12.73
CA TRP A 117 -1.65 19.21 13.52
C TRP A 117 -1.25 17.99 14.35
N ILE A 118 -2.20 17.36 15.05
CA ILE A 118 -1.96 16.13 15.83
C ILE A 118 -1.41 15.02 14.92
N ILE A 119 -2.00 14.81 13.74
CA ILE A 119 -1.54 13.78 12.80
C ILE A 119 -0.09 14.04 12.37
N PHE A 120 0.23 15.23 11.90
CA PHE A 120 1.55 15.50 11.30
C PHE A 120 2.64 15.81 12.32
N ARG A 121 2.29 16.34 13.50
CA ARG A 121 3.26 16.79 14.50
C ARG A 121 3.48 15.79 15.62
N GLU A 122 2.44 15.04 16.00
CA GLU A 122 2.52 14.08 17.10
C GLU A 122 2.53 12.64 16.60
N ILE A 123 1.58 12.25 15.75
CA ILE A 123 1.41 10.84 15.37
C ILE A 123 2.42 10.39 14.33
N LEU A 124 2.48 11.07 13.18
CA LEU A 124 3.32 10.66 12.05
C LEU A 124 4.79 10.47 12.46
N PRO A 125 5.46 11.43 13.14
CA PRO A 125 6.87 11.27 13.53
C PRO A 125 7.10 10.06 14.45
N ASN A 126 6.19 9.80 15.38
CA ASN A 126 6.28 8.66 16.30
C ASN A 126 5.91 7.32 15.63
N ALA A 127 5.12 7.35 14.56
CA ALA A 127 4.76 6.18 13.77
C ALA A 127 5.78 5.84 12.66
N LEU A 128 6.78 6.70 12.40
CA LEU A 128 7.76 6.46 11.33
C LEU A 128 8.56 5.17 11.52
N SER A 129 8.97 4.84 12.74
CA SER A 129 9.77 3.64 13.01
C SER A 129 9.07 2.34 12.54
N PRO A 130 7.84 2.03 12.98
CA PRO A 130 7.13 0.85 12.48
C PRO A 130 6.77 0.95 10.99
N LEU A 131 6.45 2.14 10.48
CA LEU A 131 6.11 2.31 9.06
C LEU A 131 7.30 2.04 8.13
N VAL A 132 8.49 2.57 8.46
CA VAL A 132 9.69 2.34 7.65
C VAL A 132 10.10 0.86 7.69
N ALA A 133 9.96 0.19 8.83
CA ALA A 133 10.21 -1.24 8.93
C ALA A 133 9.27 -2.05 8.02
N GLU A 134 7.98 -1.70 7.99
CA GLU A 134 6.99 -2.35 7.14
C GLU A 134 7.22 -2.06 5.64
N LEU A 135 7.73 -0.89 5.30
CA LEU A 135 7.90 -0.45 3.90
C LEU A 135 8.75 -1.43 3.09
N GLY A 136 9.87 -1.90 3.65
CA GLY A 136 10.73 -2.88 2.98
C GLY A 136 10.02 -4.21 2.72
N VAL A 137 9.22 -4.67 3.68
CA VAL A 137 8.45 -5.92 3.58
C VAL A 137 7.37 -5.80 2.49
N ARG A 138 6.64 -4.67 2.47
CA ARG A 138 5.59 -4.41 1.48
C ARG A 138 6.15 -4.29 0.07
N PHE A 139 7.31 -3.66 -0.08
CA PHE A 139 8.03 -3.62 -1.34
C PHE A 139 8.33 -5.02 -1.89
N ILE A 140 8.82 -5.94 -1.06
CA ILE A 140 9.07 -7.33 -1.47
C ILE A 140 7.77 -8.01 -1.91
N PHE A 141 6.68 -7.83 -1.15
CA PHE A 141 5.39 -8.38 -1.53
C PHE A 141 4.83 -7.78 -2.82
N ALA A 142 5.08 -6.50 -3.11
CA ALA A 142 4.67 -5.88 -4.37
C ALA A 142 5.39 -6.51 -5.56
N VAL A 143 6.70 -6.79 -5.44
CA VAL A 143 7.47 -7.51 -6.46
C VAL A 143 6.90 -8.91 -6.67
N LEU A 144 6.67 -9.67 -5.60
CA LEU A 144 6.10 -11.03 -5.69
C LEU A 144 4.70 -11.04 -6.31
N PHE A 145 3.89 -10.03 -5.98
CA PHE A 145 2.55 -9.89 -6.50
C PHE A 145 2.56 -9.58 -8.01
N LEU A 146 3.40 -8.64 -8.45
CA LEU A 146 3.59 -8.36 -9.87
C LEU A 146 4.07 -9.62 -10.60
N SER A 147 5.06 -10.33 -10.06
CA SER A 147 5.57 -11.56 -10.66
C SER A 147 4.48 -12.62 -10.81
N ALA A 148 3.60 -12.77 -9.81
CA ALA A 148 2.47 -13.69 -9.89
C ALA A 148 1.46 -13.29 -10.97
N LEU A 149 1.16 -11.99 -11.11
CA LEU A 149 0.28 -11.48 -12.16
C LEU A 149 0.88 -11.71 -13.55
N SER A 150 2.16 -11.40 -13.74
CA SER A 150 2.86 -11.58 -15.01
C SER A 150 2.96 -13.05 -15.41
N PHE A 151 3.25 -13.94 -14.45
CA PHE A 151 3.23 -15.38 -14.65
C PHE A 151 1.85 -15.86 -15.15
N LEU A 152 0.78 -15.29 -14.60
CA LEU A 152 -0.60 -15.58 -15.00
C LEU A 152 -1.07 -14.80 -16.25
N GLY A 153 -0.22 -13.97 -16.85
CA GLY A 153 -0.48 -13.23 -18.10
C GLY A 153 -1.20 -11.89 -17.95
N LEU A 154 -1.43 -11.41 -16.72
CA LEU A 154 -2.07 -10.12 -16.43
C LEU A 154 -1.10 -9.05 -15.88
N GLY A 155 0.20 -9.33 -15.92
CA GLY A 155 1.24 -8.38 -15.54
C GLY A 155 1.73 -7.52 -16.70
N VAL A 156 3.03 -7.25 -16.74
CA VAL A 156 3.64 -6.40 -17.77
C VAL A 156 3.44 -7.01 -19.16
N GLN A 157 3.02 -6.19 -20.13
CA GLN A 157 2.70 -6.63 -21.49
C GLN A 157 3.85 -6.28 -22.46
N PRO A 158 4.05 -7.06 -23.53
CA PRO A 158 5.03 -6.75 -24.58
C PRO A 158 4.80 -5.35 -25.19
N PRO A 159 5.86 -4.62 -25.59
CA PRO A 159 7.25 -5.06 -25.78
C PRO A 159 8.11 -5.09 -24.50
N ASP A 160 7.58 -4.63 -23.37
CA ASP A 160 8.31 -4.62 -22.10
C ASP A 160 8.41 -6.03 -21.52
N SER A 161 9.52 -6.32 -20.85
CA SER A 161 9.71 -7.57 -20.08
C SER A 161 9.78 -7.26 -18.59
N ASP A 162 9.31 -8.17 -17.75
CA ASP A 162 9.49 -8.14 -16.31
C ASP A 162 9.94 -9.51 -15.78
N TRP A 163 10.32 -9.60 -14.51
CA TRP A 163 10.81 -10.86 -13.95
C TRP A 163 9.75 -11.98 -13.93
N GLY A 164 8.47 -11.67 -13.71
CA GLY A 164 7.43 -12.70 -13.69
C GLY A 164 7.14 -13.27 -15.07
N GLY A 165 7.10 -12.44 -16.11
CA GLY A 165 6.94 -12.88 -17.49
C GLY A 165 8.11 -13.74 -17.95
N MET A 166 9.34 -13.38 -17.55
CA MET A 166 10.54 -14.17 -17.88
C MET A 166 10.59 -15.57 -17.25
N VAL A 167 9.92 -15.79 -16.12
CA VAL A 167 9.82 -17.13 -15.49
C VAL A 167 8.78 -18.00 -16.20
N LYS A 168 7.79 -17.39 -16.84
CA LYS A 168 6.74 -18.08 -17.59
C LYS A 168 7.24 -18.60 -18.94
N GLU A 169 8.12 -17.84 -19.59
CA GLU A 169 8.78 -18.19 -20.86
C GLU A 169 9.78 -19.34 -20.68
#